data_AF-A0A1R2B7C8-F1
#
_entry.id   AF-A0A1R2B7C8-F1
#
_cell.length_a   1.000
_cell.length_b   1.000
_cell.length_c   1.000
_cell.angle_alpha   90.00
_cell.angle_beta   90.00
_cell.angle_gamma   90.00
#
_symmetry.space_group_name_H-M   'P 1'
#
loop_
_entity.id
_entity.type
_entity.pdbx_description
1 polymer ?
#
loop_
_entity_poly.entity_id
_entity_poly.type
_entity_poly.pdbx_seq_one_letter_code
_entity_poly.pdbx_strand_id
1 'polypeptide(L)'
;MNICYKCKLPYDSEIRIPKILPCGHGLCIICIEKLFKKGLLMCPKDNIIHQISLEDISTNYVVLEAIDIGNPFEIIKCTNGHEMNILVQTEKEKMKCSVCKKYSDSYYQCVPCLDQICIKCCEWINTTAPNSYRLRCSEGHYLRETLNAEVFYQSIRPHKKHNFFLCDGCLTKTNGRSLQCRQCKLDYCISCVEKYRNLDKNIELLFCSKKNYEGFFGMIIGKYELCNQRLVWRNQNTNFKCFSCGSFFNKSGSFICKECSIAYCISCANKLIP
;
A
#
# COMPACT_ATOMS: atom_id res chain seq x y z
N MET A 1 18.64 2.68 20.82
CA MET A 1 18.73 2.41 19.37
C MET A 1 18.73 0.89 19.21
N ASN A 2 17.58 0.29 18.88
CA ASN A 2 17.33 -1.16 19.00
C ASN A 2 17.67 -1.91 17.69
N ILE A 3 18.74 -1.50 17.00
CA ILE A 3 19.16 -2.08 15.72
C ILE A 3 20.63 -2.50 15.75
N CYS A 4 20.93 -3.61 15.07
CA CYS A 4 22.29 -4.11 14.93
C CYS A 4 23.14 -3.19 14.06
N TYR A 5 24.35 -2.87 14.52
CA TYR A 5 25.22 -1.95 13.77
C TYR A 5 25.67 -2.53 12.41
N LYS A 6 25.83 -3.85 12.29
CA LYS A 6 26.31 -4.49 11.06
C LYS A 6 25.21 -4.70 10.02
N CYS A 7 24.12 -5.39 10.38
CA CYS A 7 23.05 -5.73 9.42
C CYS A 7 21.95 -4.68 9.34
N LYS A 8 21.94 -3.68 10.24
CA LYS A 8 20.91 -2.63 10.33
C LYS A 8 19.49 -3.16 10.55
N LEU A 9 19.35 -4.42 10.99
CA LEU A 9 18.07 -5.02 11.36
C LEU A 9 17.78 -4.82 12.86
N PRO A 10 16.51 -4.79 13.27
CA PRO A 10 16.11 -4.77 14.67
C PRO A 10 16.66 -5.98 15.44
N TYR A 11 16.88 -5.80 16.74
CA TYR A 11 17.14 -6.90 17.65
C TYR A 11 15.84 -7.62 18.02
N ASP A 12 15.95 -8.88 18.41
CA ASP A 12 14.85 -9.70 18.91
C ASP A 12 15.40 -10.70 19.96
N SER A 13 14.52 -11.35 20.71
CA SER A 13 14.89 -12.20 21.85
C SER A 13 15.31 -13.63 21.48
N GLU A 14 15.15 -14.03 20.22
CA GLU A 14 15.36 -15.42 19.79
C GLU A 14 16.52 -15.57 18.80
N ILE A 15 16.56 -14.73 17.78
CA ILE A 15 17.39 -14.86 16.58
C ILE A 15 18.45 -13.76 16.55
N ARG A 16 18.06 -12.50 16.75
CA ARG A 16 18.97 -11.33 16.74
C ARG A 16 19.18 -10.80 18.14
N ILE A 17 19.62 -11.68 19.03
CA ILE A 17 19.92 -11.34 20.42
C ILE A 17 21.00 -10.24 20.44
N PRO A 18 20.75 -9.10 21.10
CA PRO A 18 21.69 -8.01 21.16
C PRO A 18 22.87 -8.38 22.06
N LYS A 19 24.08 -8.22 21.56
CA LYS A 19 25.35 -8.46 22.24
C LYS A 19 26.16 -7.16 22.30
N ILE A 20 26.93 -6.96 23.37
CA ILE A 20 27.80 -5.80 23.55
C ILE A 20 29.25 -6.25 23.44
N LEU A 21 30.00 -5.63 22.53
CA LEU A 21 31.45 -5.83 22.44
C LEU A 21 32.19 -5.09 23.56
N PRO A 22 33.44 -5.46 23.90
CA PRO A 22 34.24 -4.74 24.89
C PRO A 22 34.42 -3.24 24.59
N CYS A 23 34.37 -2.84 23.32
CA CYS A 23 34.39 -1.43 22.90
C CYS A 23 33.06 -0.68 23.15
N GLY A 24 32.04 -1.32 23.74
CA GLY A 24 30.72 -0.76 24.02
C GLY A 24 29.75 -0.76 22.83
N HIS A 25 30.12 -1.34 21.69
CA HIS A 25 29.29 -1.36 20.49
C HIS A 25 28.38 -2.59 20.41
N GLY A 26 27.12 -2.34 20.02
CA GLY A 26 26.10 -3.38 19.91
C GLY A 26 26.06 -4.08 18.54
N LEU A 27 26.02 -5.40 18.55
CA LEU A 27 25.80 -6.27 17.38
C LEU A 27 24.83 -7.40 17.73
N CYS A 28 24.17 -8.00 16.73
CA CYS A 28 23.39 -9.21 16.98
C CYS A 28 24.30 -10.44 16.94
N ILE A 29 23.94 -11.50 17.68
CA ILE A 29 24.73 -12.75 17.76
C ILE A 29 25.08 -13.31 16.36
N ILE A 30 24.13 -13.34 15.43
CA ILE A 30 24.35 -13.80 14.05
C ILE A 30 25.43 -12.98 13.33
N CYS A 31 25.46 -11.66 13.53
CA CYS A 31 26.49 -10.83 12.93
C CYS A 31 27.85 -11.04 13.59
N ILE A 32 27.87 -11.30 14.89
CA ILE A 32 29.09 -11.63 15.63
C ILE A 32 29.68 -12.94 15.11
N GLU A 33 28.89 -14.01 15.03
CA GLU A 33 29.33 -15.32 14.51
C GLU A 33 29.94 -15.21 13.10
N LYS A 34 29.35 -14.39 12.22
CA LYS A 34 29.86 -14.15 10.86
C LYS A 34 31.17 -13.35 10.83
N LEU A 35 31.37 -12.45 11.79
CA LEU A 35 32.56 -11.61 11.89
C LEU A 35 33.69 -12.30 12.67
N PHE A 36 33.35 -13.30 13.49
CA PHE A 36 34.29 -14.06 14.28
C PHE A 36 35.13 -14.96 13.40
N LYS A 37 36.45 -14.76 13.40
CA LYS A 37 37.39 -15.56 12.61
C LYS A 37 38.62 -15.88 13.44
N LYS A 38 38.92 -17.17 13.60
CA LYS A 38 40.12 -17.68 14.28
C LYS A 38 40.32 -17.08 15.68
N GLY A 39 39.25 -16.91 16.46
CA GLY A 39 39.33 -16.35 17.81
C GLY A 39 39.37 -14.81 17.88
N LEU A 40 39.28 -14.13 16.73
CA LEU A 40 39.32 -12.68 16.64
C LEU A 40 37.99 -12.13 16.13
N LEU A 41 37.56 -11.03 16.76
CA LEU A 41 36.35 -10.30 16.40
C LEU A 41 36.68 -8.83 16.16
N MET A 42 36.54 -8.37 14.93
CA MET A 42 36.72 -6.95 14.60
C MET A 42 35.37 -6.23 14.66
N CYS A 43 35.29 -5.21 15.51
CA CYS A 43 34.11 -4.36 15.61
C CYS A 43 33.93 -3.56 14.31
N PRO A 44 32.76 -3.63 13.65
CA PRO A 44 32.53 -2.97 12.37
C PRO A 44 32.29 -1.45 12.48
N LYS A 45 32.28 -0.88 13.70
CA LYS A 45 32.07 0.56 13.92
C LYS A 45 33.38 1.33 14.05
N ASP A 46 34.30 0.82 14.87
CA ASP A 46 35.57 1.46 15.21
C ASP A 46 36.80 0.65 14.76
N ASN A 47 36.58 -0.53 14.16
CA ASN A 47 37.62 -1.46 13.72
C ASN A 47 38.55 -1.97 14.83
N ILE A 48 38.13 -1.87 16.10
CA ILE A 48 38.87 -2.46 17.22
C ILE A 48 38.77 -3.98 17.14
N ILE A 49 39.90 -4.68 17.29
CA ILE A 49 39.99 -6.14 17.32
C ILE A 49 39.90 -6.61 18.77
N HIS A 50 39.00 -7.54 19.02
CA HIS A 50 38.82 -8.21 20.29
C HIS A 50 39.25 -9.66 20.18
N GLN A 51 40.07 -10.11 21.13
CA GLN A 51 40.41 -11.52 21.32
C GLN A 51 39.58 -12.03 22.51
N ILE A 52 38.40 -12.56 22.20
CA ILE A 52 37.38 -12.96 23.19
C ILE A 52 36.68 -14.23 22.69
N SER A 53 36.26 -15.13 23.58
CA SER A 53 35.40 -16.25 23.17
C SER A 53 34.01 -15.74 22.79
N LEU A 54 33.31 -16.42 21.89
CA LEU A 54 31.92 -16.09 21.57
C LEU A 54 31.00 -16.19 22.80
N GLU A 55 31.30 -17.13 23.70
CA GLU A 55 30.57 -17.40 24.94
C GLU A 55 30.71 -16.26 25.94
N ASP A 56 31.85 -15.56 25.93
CA ASP A 56 32.16 -14.47 26.86
C ASP A 56 31.55 -13.12 26.43
N ILE A 57 30.88 -13.07 25.28
CA ILE A 57 30.26 -11.83 24.79
C ILE A 57 28.92 -11.61 25.49
N SER A 58 28.90 -10.58 26.34
CA SER A 58 27.75 -10.18 27.14
C SER A 58 26.53 -9.84 26.28
N THR A 59 25.37 -10.36 26.70
CA THR A 59 24.06 -9.93 26.19
C THR A 59 23.74 -8.52 26.68
N ASN A 60 23.20 -7.68 25.79
CA ASN A 60 22.69 -6.37 26.15
C ASN A 60 21.29 -6.49 26.75
N TYR A 61 21.20 -6.87 28.02
CA TYR A 61 19.91 -7.05 28.69
C TYR A 61 19.07 -5.77 28.73
N VAL A 62 19.69 -4.59 28.80
CA VAL A 62 18.95 -3.31 28.73
C VAL A 62 18.19 -3.17 27.41
N VAL A 63 18.82 -3.53 26.29
CA VAL A 63 18.16 -3.50 24.97
C VAL A 63 17.15 -4.64 24.86
N LEU A 64 17.45 -5.81 25.43
CA LEU A 64 16.57 -6.98 25.40
C LEU A 64 15.27 -6.74 26.20
N GLU A 65 15.39 -6.23 27.43
CA GLU A 65 14.26 -5.83 28.27
C GLU A 65 13.47 -4.69 27.64
N ALA A 66 14.13 -3.74 26.96
CA ALA A 66 13.44 -2.70 26.20
C ALA A 66 12.70 -3.24 24.97
N ILE A 67 13.06 -4.41 24.45
CA ILE A 67 12.30 -5.12 23.41
C ILE A 67 11.08 -5.81 24.03
N ASP A 68 11.25 -6.45 25.19
CA ASP A 68 10.18 -7.17 25.91
C ASP A 68 9.14 -6.25 26.57
N ILE A 69 9.55 -5.06 27.03
CA ILE A 69 8.68 -4.07 27.69
C ILE A 69 8.11 -3.05 26.68
N GLY A 70 8.76 -2.90 25.52
CA GLY A 70 8.57 -1.75 24.63
C GLY A 70 7.91 -2.01 23.28
N ASN A 71 7.53 -3.24 22.95
CA ASN A 71 6.68 -3.49 21.79
C ASN A 71 5.50 -4.35 22.25
N PRO A 72 4.30 -3.78 22.46
CA PRO A 72 3.13 -4.55 22.06
C PRO A 72 3.41 -4.89 20.61
N PHE A 73 3.77 -6.13 20.29
CA PHE A 73 3.78 -6.59 18.91
C PHE A 73 2.40 -6.23 18.42
N GLU A 74 2.32 -5.15 17.63
CA GLU A 74 1.08 -4.69 17.08
C GLU A 74 0.63 -5.89 16.26
N ILE A 75 -0.37 -6.63 16.76
CA ILE A 75 -0.77 -7.90 16.16
C ILE A 75 -1.20 -7.54 14.75
N ILE A 76 -0.34 -7.84 13.78
CA ILE A 76 -0.57 -7.46 12.41
C ILE A 76 -1.69 -8.35 11.91
N LYS A 77 -2.76 -7.70 11.45
CA LYS A 77 -3.94 -8.38 10.94
C LYS A 77 -4.05 -8.18 9.44
N CYS A 78 -4.39 -9.24 8.72
CA CYS A 78 -4.74 -9.14 7.31
C CYS A 78 -6.06 -8.39 7.13
N THR A 79 -6.48 -8.16 5.89
CA THR A 79 -7.76 -7.49 5.58
C THR A 79 -8.99 -8.20 6.13
N ASN A 80 -8.87 -9.49 6.45
CA ASN A 80 -9.93 -10.31 7.05
C ASN A 80 -9.84 -10.40 8.58
N GLY A 81 -8.91 -9.67 9.21
CA GLY A 81 -8.76 -9.64 10.67
C GLY A 81 -7.94 -10.78 11.28
N HIS A 82 -7.46 -11.74 10.49
CA HIS A 82 -6.56 -12.80 10.98
C HIS A 82 -5.17 -12.26 11.27
N GLU A 83 -4.53 -12.80 12.31
CA GLU A 83 -3.15 -12.50 12.67
C GLU A 83 -2.17 -12.98 11.60
N MET A 84 -1.10 -12.23 11.42
CA MET A 84 -0.06 -12.51 10.44
C MET A 84 1.28 -12.75 11.12
N ASN A 85 2.00 -13.76 10.65
CA ASN A 85 3.32 -14.12 11.15
C ASN A 85 4.41 -13.54 10.25
N ILE A 86 5.53 -13.11 10.85
CA ILE A 86 6.73 -12.77 10.08
C ILE A 86 7.29 -14.03 9.44
N LEU A 87 7.49 -14.00 8.14
CA LEU A 87 8.33 -14.93 7.41
C LEU A 87 9.56 -14.20 6.89
N VAL A 88 10.71 -14.60 7.42
CA VAL A 88 12.03 -14.23 6.88
C VAL A 88 12.48 -15.38 5.99
N GLN A 89 12.65 -15.11 4.70
CA GLN A 89 13.12 -16.12 3.76
C GLN A 89 14.56 -15.87 3.34
N THR A 90 15.21 -16.90 2.82
CA THR A 90 16.56 -16.78 2.27
C THR A 90 16.53 -15.93 0.99
N GLU A 91 17.65 -15.29 0.61
CA GLU A 91 17.70 -14.40 -0.57
C GLU A 91 17.26 -15.08 -1.89
N LYS A 92 17.28 -16.41 -1.94
CA LYS A 92 16.88 -17.22 -3.10
C LYS A 92 15.37 -17.42 -3.20
N GLU A 93 14.63 -17.17 -2.13
CA GLU A 93 13.18 -17.43 -2.01
C GLU A 93 12.45 -16.10 -1.90
N LYS A 94 12.44 -15.32 -2.98
CA LYS A 94 11.65 -14.08 -2.99
C LYS A 94 10.22 -14.40 -3.41
N MET A 95 9.27 -14.14 -2.53
CA MET A 95 7.83 -14.15 -2.79
C MET A 95 7.27 -12.77 -3.21
N LYS A 96 6.10 -12.77 -3.86
CA LYS A 96 5.45 -11.58 -4.40
C LYS A 96 4.37 -11.05 -3.45
N CYS A 97 4.50 -9.80 -3.01
CA CYS A 97 3.55 -9.17 -2.10
C CYS A 97 2.14 -9.04 -2.72
N SER A 98 1.09 -9.49 -2.00
CA SER A 98 -0.33 -9.38 -2.39
C SER A 98 -0.78 -7.94 -2.62
N VAL A 99 -0.15 -6.97 -1.94
CA VAL A 99 -0.48 -5.53 -2.04
C VAL A 99 0.30 -4.84 -3.15
N CYS A 100 1.62 -4.67 -3.03
CA CYS A 100 2.37 -3.90 -4.02
C CYS A 100 2.79 -4.70 -5.27
N LYS A 101 2.54 -6.01 -5.30
CA LYS A 101 2.94 -6.93 -6.37
C LYS A 101 4.45 -6.98 -6.64
N LYS A 102 5.28 -6.48 -5.72
CA LYS A 102 6.76 -6.56 -5.79
C LYS A 102 7.29 -7.74 -4.97
N TYR A 103 8.48 -8.20 -5.36
CA TYR A 103 9.26 -9.17 -4.60
C TYR A 103 9.96 -8.51 -3.42
N SER A 104 10.10 -9.23 -2.31
CA SER A 104 10.83 -8.82 -1.09
C SER A 104 11.72 -9.98 -0.63
N ASP A 105 12.26 -9.94 0.57
CA ASP A 105 12.88 -11.06 1.30
C ASP A 105 12.22 -11.29 2.67
N SER A 106 11.34 -10.35 3.05
CA SER A 106 10.71 -10.25 4.36
C SER A 106 9.24 -9.90 4.21
N TYR A 107 8.37 -10.71 4.83
CA TYR A 107 6.92 -10.63 4.68
C TYR A 107 6.21 -10.95 5.97
N TYR A 108 4.97 -10.50 6.05
CA TYR A 108 3.96 -11.05 6.92
C TYR A 108 3.11 -12.02 6.11
N GLN A 109 2.83 -13.21 6.64
CA GLN A 109 1.89 -14.16 6.04
C GLN A 109 0.70 -14.40 6.96
N CYS A 110 -0.48 -14.26 6.39
CA CYS A 110 -1.72 -14.77 6.96
C CYS A 110 -1.86 -16.23 6.54
N VAL A 111 -1.66 -17.17 7.47
CA VAL A 111 -1.79 -18.62 7.16
C VAL A 111 -3.20 -18.97 6.67
N PRO A 112 -4.30 -18.48 7.29
CA PRO A 112 -5.66 -18.79 6.81
C PRO A 112 -5.96 -18.28 5.40
N CYS A 113 -5.50 -17.08 5.03
CA CYS A 113 -5.80 -16.48 3.72
C CYS A 113 -4.74 -16.78 2.66
N LEU A 114 -3.60 -17.35 3.07
CA LEU A 114 -2.37 -17.43 2.28
C LEU A 114 -1.89 -16.06 1.76
N ASP A 115 -2.37 -14.98 2.36
CA ASP A 115 -2.02 -13.62 1.97
C ASP A 115 -0.63 -13.26 2.47
N GLN A 116 0.19 -12.69 1.59
CA GLN A 116 1.57 -12.32 1.89
C GLN A 116 1.78 -10.84 1.65
N ILE A 117 2.19 -10.10 2.68
CA ILE A 117 2.36 -8.65 2.62
C ILE A 117 3.81 -8.33 2.98
N CYS A 118 4.55 -7.66 2.09
CA CYS A 118 5.90 -7.20 2.43
C CYS A 118 5.87 -6.19 3.57
N ILE A 119 6.94 -6.13 4.37
CA ILE A 119 7.03 -5.25 5.56
C ILE A 119 6.62 -3.80 5.25
N LYS A 120 7.09 -3.24 4.12
CA LYS A 120 6.76 -1.86 3.70
C LYS A 120 5.26 -1.64 3.44
N CYS A 121 4.55 -2.65 2.94
CA CYS A 121 3.11 -2.58 2.76
C CYS A 121 2.37 -2.75 4.08
N CYS A 122 2.92 -3.55 5.00
CA CYS A 122 2.37 -3.72 6.33
C CYS A 122 2.45 -2.43 7.15
N GLU A 123 3.63 -1.78 7.17
CA GLU A 123 3.82 -0.47 7.82
C GLU A 123 2.81 0.56 7.30
N TRP A 124 2.56 0.57 5.98
CA TRP A 124 1.53 1.43 5.40
C TRP A 124 0.13 1.07 5.87
N ILE A 125 -0.23 -0.21 5.96
CA ILE A 125 -1.54 -0.64 6.47
C ILE A 125 -1.73 -0.18 7.92
N ASN A 126 -0.71 -0.30 8.77
CA ASN A 126 -0.81 0.07 10.18
C ASN A 126 -0.85 1.59 10.39
N THR A 127 -0.13 2.35 9.57
CA THR A 127 -0.09 3.82 9.64
C THR A 127 -1.25 4.50 8.91
N THR A 128 -2.14 3.74 8.27
CA THR A 128 -3.30 4.27 7.53
C THR A 128 -4.60 3.68 8.05
N ALA A 129 -5.63 4.52 8.15
CA ALA A 129 -6.94 4.05 8.56
C ALA A 129 -7.69 3.43 7.37
N PRO A 130 -8.47 2.35 7.57
CA PRO A 130 -9.52 2.00 6.63
C PRO A 130 -10.40 3.22 6.40
N ASN A 131 -10.70 3.58 5.15
CA ASN A 131 -11.53 4.75 4.94
C ASN A 131 -12.97 4.47 5.43
N SER A 132 -13.55 5.43 6.15
CA SER A 132 -14.90 5.32 6.73
C SER A 132 -16.01 5.20 5.69
N TYR A 133 -15.73 5.58 4.44
CA TYR A 133 -16.67 5.53 3.32
C TYR A 133 -16.68 4.18 2.60
N ARG A 134 -15.77 3.24 2.94
CA ARG A 134 -15.57 1.97 2.23
C ARG A 134 -15.28 2.09 0.73
N LEU A 135 -14.83 3.27 0.28
CA LEU A 135 -14.48 3.55 -1.10
C LEU A 135 -13.49 2.54 -1.67
N ARG A 136 -13.74 2.11 -2.91
CA ARG A 136 -12.89 1.16 -3.64
C ARG A 136 -12.39 1.76 -4.94
N CYS A 137 -11.14 1.50 -5.31
CA CYS A 137 -10.58 1.87 -6.62
C CYS A 137 -11.28 1.15 -7.78
N SER A 138 -10.93 1.48 -9.03
CA SER A 138 -11.50 0.85 -10.23
C SER A 138 -11.36 -0.67 -10.28
N GLU A 139 -10.33 -1.20 -9.63
CA GLU A 139 -10.06 -2.64 -9.54
C GLU A 139 -10.73 -3.29 -8.31
N GLY A 140 -11.59 -2.57 -7.58
CA GLY A 140 -12.31 -3.08 -6.42
C GLY A 140 -11.51 -3.07 -5.10
N HIS A 141 -10.25 -2.62 -5.10
CA HIS A 141 -9.44 -2.53 -3.88
C HIS A 141 -9.88 -1.38 -2.97
N TYR A 142 -9.96 -1.61 -1.67
CA TYR A 142 -10.26 -0.55 -0.69
C TYR A 142 -9.20 0.55 -0.69
N LEU A 143 -9.68 1.80 -0.69
CA LEU A 143 -8.84 2.96 -0.43
C LEU A 143 -8.57 3.08 1.07
N ARG A 144 -7.35 3.45 1.46
CA ARG A 144 -6.99 3.74 2.85
C ARG A 144 -6.68 5.21 3.04
N GLU A 145 -7.11 5.77 4.16
CA GLU A 145 -6.88 7.15 4.50
C GLU A 145 -5.49 7.35 5.09
N THR A 146 -4.78 8.35 4.57
CA THR A 146 -3.46 8.79 5.06
C THR A 146 -3.56 10.25 5.48
N LEU A 147 -3.08 10.59 6.67
CA LEU A 147 -3.14 11.96 7.19
C LEU A 147 -2.21 12.94 6.46
N ASN A 148 -1.02 12.48 6.08
CA ASN A 148 0.00 13.28 5.39
C ASN A 148 0.61 12.46 4.24
N ALA A 149 -0.01 12.50 3.07
CA ALA A 149 0.41 11.70 1.92
C ALA A 149 1.84 12.01 1.46
N GLU A 150 2.25 13.27 1.55
CA GLU A 150 3.57 13.74 1.15
C GLU A 150 4.68 13.20 2.06
N VAL A 151 4.45 13.07 3.37
CA VAL A 151 5.42 12.49 4.32
C VAL A 151 5.73 11.05 3.94
N PHE A 152 4.70 10.30 3.55
CA PHE A 152 4.86 8.96 3.04
C PHE A 152 5.64 8.93 1.72
N TYR A 153 5.34 9.83 0.78
CA TYR A 153 6.10 9.90 -0.47
C TYR A 153 7.57 10.26 -0.23
N GLN A 154 7.84 11.13 0.74
CA GLN A 154 9.17 11.47 1.19
C GLN A 154 9.91 10.26 1.76
N SER A 155 9.25 9.40 2.55
CA SER A 155 9.88 8.23 3.17
C SER A 155 10.31 7.17 2.14
N ILE A 156 9.53 6.98 1.07
CA ILE A 156 9.86 6.00 0.02
C ILE A 156 10.80 6.57 -1.06
N ARG A 157 10.99 7.89 -1.11
CA ARG A 157 11.87 8.58 -2.06
C ARG A 157 12.67 9.67 -1.35
N PRO A 158 13.58 9.30 -0.43
CA PRO A 158 14.27 10.26 0.44
C PRO A 158 15.10 11.29 -0.34
N HIS A 159 15.62 10.93 -1.52
CA HIS A 159 16.41 11.83 -2.36
C HIS A 159 15.60 12.91 -3.10
N LYS A 160 14.26 12.85 -3.07
CA LYS A 160 13.40 13.82 -3.73
C LYS A 160 12.55 14.52 -2.69
N LYS A 161 12.55 15.86 -2.69
CA LYS A 161 11.68 16.63 -1.81
C LYS A 161 10.23 16.47 -2.26
N HIS A 162 9.39 15.93 -1.37
CA HIS A 162 7.97 15.71 -1.57
C HIS A 162 7.19 16.58 -0.59
N ASN A 163 6.69 17.71 -1.09
CA ASN A 163 5.79 18.61 -0.34
C ASN A 163 4.32 18.49 -0.79
N PHE A 164 4.05 17.61 -1.75
CA PHE A 164 2.74 17.41 -2.35
C PHE A 164 2.63 16.00 -2.92
N PHE A 165 1.40 15.56 -3.14
CA PHE A 165 1.02 14.44 -4.00
C PHE A 165 0.15 14.96 -5.16
N LEU A 166 0.08 14.21 -6.26
CA LEU A 166 -0.83 14.50 -7.36
C LEU A 166 -2.12 13.72 -7.12
N CYS A 167 -3.23 14.41 -6.94
CA CYS A 167 -4.53 13.74 -6.86
C CYS A 167 -4.89 13.20 -8.25
N ASP A 168 -5.08 11.89 -8.40
CA ASP A 168 -5.55 11.31 -9.66
C ASP A 168 -6.92 11.86 -10.02
N GLY A 169 -7.80 12.10 -9.03
CA GLY A 169 -9.17 12.60 -9.23
C GLY A 169 -9.26 13.96 -9.93
N CYS A 170 -8.51 14.95 -9.46
CA CYS A 170 -8.59 16.33 -9.98
C CYS A 170 -7.33 16.80 -10.71
N LEU A 171 -6.25 16.03 -10.67
CA LEU A 171 -4.93 16.33 -11.23
C LEU A 171 -4.26 17.57 -10.62
N THR A 172 -4.73 17.99 -9.46
CA THR A 172 -4.13 19.09 -8.71
C THR A 172 -3.07 18.53 -7.77
N LYS A 173 -1.92 19.22 -7.71
CA LYS A 173 -0.91 18.99 -6.67
C LYS A 173 -1.49 19.49 -5.34
N THR A 174 -1.53 18.63 -4.34
CA THR A 174 -2.11 18.93 -3.03
C THR A 174 -1.31 18.23 -1.93
N ASN A 175 -1.60 18.49 -0.66
CA ASN A 175 -0.89 17.95 0.49
C ASN A 175 -1.86 17.61 1.64
N GLY A 176 -1.37 16.90 2.65
CA GLY A 176 -2.13 16.47 3.80
C GLY A 176 -2.96 15.21 3.51
N ARG A 177 -4.23 15.24 3.92
CA ARG A 177 -5.11 14.07 3.93
C ARG A 177 -5.41 13.57 2.52
N SER A 178 -5.35 12.26 2.34
CA SER A 178 -5.67 11.59 1.07
C SER A 178 -6.23 10.19 1.29
N LEU A 179 -6.90 9.66 0.26
CA LEU A 179 -7.25 8.26 0.16
C LEU A 179 -6.40 7.59 -0.90
N GLN A 180 -5.70 6.51 -0.54
CA GLN A 180 -4.71 5.87 -1.39
C GLN A 180 -5.08 4.42 -1.70
N CYS A 181 -4.83 3.99 -2.94
CA CYS A 181 -4.79 2.59 -3.32
C CYS A 181 -3.34 2.20 -3.64
N ARG A 182 -2.69 1.45 -2.76
CA ARG A 182 -1.32 0.97 -2.99
C ARG A 182 -1.20 -0.02 -4.15
N GLN A 183 -2.22 -0.85 -4.34
CA GLN A 183 -2.26 -1.86 -5.41
C GLN A 183 -2.27 -1.19 -6.79
N CYS A 184 -3.12 -0.19 -6.96
CA CYS A 184 -3.29 0.52 -8.24
C CYS A 184 -2.41 1.77 -8.37
N LYS A 185 -1.70 2.17 -7.30
CA LYS A 185 -0.88 3.38 -7.21
C LYS A 185 -1.67 4.66 -7.48
N LEU A 186 -2.73 4.84 -6.71
CA LEU A 186 -3.68 5.94 -6.87
C LEU A 186 -3.80 6.76 -5.60
N ASP A 187 -3.99 8.06 -5.74
CA ASP A 187 -4.22 9.01 -4.67
C ASP A 187 -5.41 9.91 -4.98
N TYR A 188 -6.33 10.03 -4.02
CA TYR A 188 -7.43 10.99 -4.08
C TYR A 188 -7.33 12.00 -2.95
N CYS A 189 -7.41 13.28 -3.29
CA CYS A 189 -7.59 14.32 -2.28
C CYS A 189 -8.98 14.22 -1.63
N ILE A 190 -9.10 14.71 -0.40
CA ILE A 190 -10.37 14.67 0.35
C ILE A 190 -11.52 15.34 -0.41
N SER A 191 -11.27 16.49 -1.07
CA SER A 191 -12.31 17.16 -1.87
C SER A 191 -12.85 16.30 -3.03
N CYS A 192 -12.00 15.47 -3.65
CA CYS A 192 -12.44 14.50 -4.64
C CYS A 192 -13.26 13.39 -3.99
N VAL A 193 -12.75 12.83 -2.90
CA VAL A 193 -13.38 11.74 -2.12
C VAL A 193 -14.79 12.11 -1.67
N GLU A 194 -14.99 13.32 -1.16
CA GLU A 194 -16.30 13.81 -0.73
C GLU A 194 -17.33 13.83 -1.86
N LYS A 195 -16.90 14.14 -3.09
CA LYS A 195 -17.75 14.07 -4.29
C LYS A 195 -18.08 12.64 -4.67
N TYR A 196 -17.18 11.69 -4.44
CA TYR A 196 -17.40 10.27 -4.71
C TYR A 196 -18.23 9.56 -3.65
N ARG A 197 -18.31 10.09 -2.43
CA ARG A 197 -19.01 9.44 -1.32
C ARG A 197 -20.44 9.02 -1.66
N ASN A 198 -21.16 9.83 -2.42
CA ASN A 198 -22.54 9.53 -2.83
C ASN A 198 -22.59 8.52 -3.98
N LEU A 199 -21.61 8.57 -4.90
CA LEU A 199 -21.48 7.64 -6.01
C LEU A 199 -21.15 6.23 -5.54
N ASP A 200 -20.20 6.09 -4.61
CA ASP A 200 -19.69 4.77 -4.18
C ASP A 200 -20.77 3.92 -3.50
N LYS A 201 -21.62 4.54 -2.67
CA LYS A 201 -22.76 3.86 -2.03
C LYS A 201 -23.74 3.25 -3.04
N ASN A 202 -23.80 3.82 -4.24
CA ASN A 202 -24.74 3.46 -5.29
C ASN A 202 -24.03 3.00 -6.56
N ILE A 203 -22.73 2.65 -6.47
CA ILE A 203 -21.93 2.35 -7.66
C ILE A 203 -22.46 1.11 -8.38
N GLU A 204 -23.07 0.19 -7.64
CA GLU A 204 -23.73 -1.01 -8.16
C GLU A 204 -25.00 -0.71 -8.96
N LEU A 205 -25.57 0.49 -8.79
CA LEU A 205 -26.74 1.00 -9.51
C LEU A 205 -26.36 1.77 -10.78
N LEU A 206 -25.06 1.93 -11.07
CA LEU A 206 -24.61 2.64 -12.28
C LEU A 206 -24.62 1.70 -13.48
N PHE A 207 -25.61 1.90 -14.34
CA PHE A 207 -25.74 1.18 -15.60
C PHE A 207 -25.57 2.10 -16.79
N CYS A 208 -25.06 1.54 -17.87
CA CYS A 208 -24.90 2.25 -19.13
C CYS A 208 -26.28 2.64 -19.68
N SER A 209 -26.44 3.91 -20.05
CA SER A 209 -27.70 4.43 -20.60
C SER A 209 -27.77 4.38 -22.13
N LYS A 210 -26.73 3.83 -22.80
CA LYS A 210 -26.74 3.65 -24.26
C LYS A 210 -27.85 2.68 -24.64
N LYS A 211 -28.77 3.11 -25.50
CA LYS A 211 -29.70 2.23 -26.19
C LYS A 211 -28.99 1.68 -27.44
N ASN A 212 -28.88 0.37 -27.61
CA ASN A 212 -28.55 -0.19 -28.94
C ASN A 212 -29.72 0.19 -29.84
N TYR A 213 -29.43 0.85 -30.96
CA TYR A 213 -30.45 1.42 -31.84
C TYR A 213 -30.85 0.39 -32.93
N GLU A 214 -32.04 -0.23 -32.89
CA GLU A 214 -32.68 -0.71 -34.12
C GLU A 214 -34.14 -0.24 -34.15
N GLY A 215 -34.55 0.42 -35.23
CA GLY A 215 -35.82 1.15 -35.43
C GLY A 215 -35.54 2.61 -35.83
N PHE A 216 -36.53 3.49 -35.92
CA PHE A 216 -36.33 4.77 -36.60
C PHE A 216 -36.72 6.02 -35.86
N PHE A 217 -35.95 7.01 -36.21
CA PHE A 217 -36.12 8.41 -35.93
C PHE A 217 -37.08 9.01 -37.00
N GLY A 218 -38.40 8.90 -36.80
CA GLY A 218 -39.51 9.14 -37.78
C GLY A 218 -40.39 7.87 -38.08
N MET A 219 -40.61 7.48 -39.37
CA MET A 219 -41.22 6.22 -39.95
C MET A 219 -40.36 4.92 -40.28
N ILE A 220 -39.53 4.30 -39.43
CA ILE A 220 -38.97 2.90 -39.61
C ILE A 220 -38.94 2.16 -38.24
N ILE A 221 -38.84 0.84 -38.25
CA ILE A 221 -39.08 -0.06 -37.13
C ILE A 221 -37.90 -1.04 -36.97
N GLY A 222 -37.55 -1.44 -35.74
CA GLY A 222 -36.47 -2.40 -35.38
C GLY A 222 -36.37 -2.63 -33.86
N LYS A 223 -35.48 -3.52 -33.36
CA LYS A 223 -35.24 -3.82 -31.93
C LYS A 223 -34.09 -3.06 -31.22
N TYR A 224 -34.45 -2.23 -30.25
CA TYR A 224 -33.51 -1.57 -29.35
C TYR A 224 -33.14 -2.40 -28.12
N GLU A 225 -31.92 -2.94 -28.01
CA GLU A 225 -31.45 -3.48 -26.72
C GLU A 225 -30.70 -2.42 -25.90
N LEU A 226 -31.24 -2.01 -24.75
CA LEU A 226 -30.50 -1.17 -23.81
C LEU A 226 -29.21 -1.89 -23.39
N CYS A 227 -28.07 -1.22 -23.55
CA CYS A 227 -26.78 -1.67 -23.03
C CYS A 227 -26.84 -1.61 -21.50
N ASN A 228 -27.43 -2.62 -20.85
CA ASN A 228 -27.63 -2.68 -19.41
C ASN A 228 -26.38 -3.16 -18.67
N GLN A 229 -25.21 -2.85 -19.22
CA GLN A 229 -23.93 -3.22 -18.64
C GLN A 229 -23.59 -2.24 -17.53
N ARG A 230 -23.03 -2.76 -16.42
CA ARG A 230 -22.55 -1.93 -15.32
C ARG A 230 -21.45 -1.00 -15.82
N LEU A 231 -21.55 0.26 -15.43
CA LEU A 231 -20.47 1.20 -15.64
C LEU A 231 -19.35 0.86 -14.66
N VAL A 232 -18.15 0.70 -15.19
CA VAL A 232 -16.96 0.52 -14.37
C VAL A 232 -16.27 1.84 -14.19
N TRP A 233 -15.70 2.04 -13.01
CA TRP A 233 -14.86 3.19 -12.80
C TRP A 233 -13.61 3.10 -13.69
N ARG A 234 -13.34 4.17 -14.43
CA ARG A 234 -12.12 4.39 -15.18
C ARG A 234 -11.29 5.48 -14.51
N ASN A 235 -10.10 5.08 -14.11
CA ASN A 235 -9.15 5.95 -13.44
C ASN A 235 -8.09 6.55 -14.38
N GLN A 236 -8.05 6.09 -15.62
CA GLN A 236 -7.05 6.58 -16.56
C GLN A 236 -7.39 7.99 -17.03
N ASN A 237 -6.35 8.80 -17.10
CA ASN A 237 -6.38 10.19 -17.53
C ASN A 237 -6.33 10.33 -19.06
N THR A 238 -7.19 9.59 -19.74
CA THR A 238 -7.33 9.69 -21.19
C THR A 238 -8.43 10.68 -21.50
N ASN A 239 -8.17 11.63 -22.40
CA ASN A 239 -9.22 12.49 -22.93
C ASN A 239 -10.35 11.65 -23.50
N PHE A 240 -11.57 11.86 -23.02
CA PHE A 240 -12.77 11.31 -23.62
C PHE A 240 -13.88 12.35 -23.64
N LYS A 241 -14.86 12.16 -24.52
CA LYS A 241 -16.07 12.99 -24.58
C LYS A 241 -17.16 12.31 -23.76
N CYS A 242 -17.68 13.00 -22.74
CA CYS A 242 -18.77 12.45 -21.93
C CYS A 242 -20.00 12.19 -22.80
N PHE A 243 -20.54 10.98 -22.74
CA PHE A 243 -21.70 10.58 -23.54
C PHE A 243 -22.95 11.40 -23.22
N SER A 244 -23.14 11.78 -21.95
CA SER A 244 -24.33 12.51 -21.50
C SER A 244 -24.24 14.02 -21.75
N CYS A 245 -23.15 14.70 -21.37
CA CYS A 245 -23.05 16.16 -21.50
C CYS A 245 -22.24 16.64 -22.71
N GLY A 246 -21.61 15.73 -23.46
CA GLY A 246 -20.77 16.08 -24.61
C GLY A 246 -19.45 16.80 -24.28
N SER A 247 -19.20 17.14 -23.01
CA SER A 247 -17.95 17.82 -22.61
C SER A 247 -16.76 16.87 -22.67
N PHE A 248 -15.60 17.38 -23.09
CA PHE A 248 -14.34 16.66 -22.93
C PHE A 248 -13.95 16.59 -21.46
N PHE A 249 -13.56 15.39 -21.03
CA PHE A 249 -13.11 15.11 -19.67
C PHE A 249 -11.71 14.51 -19.74
N ASN A 250 -10.80 15.12 -19.01
CA ASN A 250 -9.37 14.80 -19.00
C ASN A 250 -8.86 14.50 -17.59
N LYS A 251 -9.76 14.30 -16.63
CA LYS A 251 -9.48 13.98 -15.23
C LYS A 251 -9.74 12.50 -14.97
N SER A 252 -9.21 11.92 -13.89
CA SER A 252 -9.67 10.58 -13.47
C SER A 252 -11.04 10.66 -12.78
N GLY A 253 -11.67 9.51 -12.55
CA GLY A 253 -13.00 9.47 -11.93
C GLY A 253 -14.14 9.15 -12.88
N SER A 254 -13.86 9.01 -14.17
CA SER A 254 -14.89 8.75 -15.17
C SER A 254 -15.46 7.36 -15.07
N PHE A 255 -16.65 7.14 -15.61
CA PHE A 255 -17.28 5.82 -15.64
C PHE A 255 -17.37 5.37 -17.08
N ILE A 256 -16.92 4.15 -17.40
CA ILE A 256 -16.94 3.60 -18.75
C ILE A 256 -17.81 2.34 -18.80
N CYS A 257 -18.59 2.20 -19.86
CA CYS A 257 -19.18 0.92 -20.21
C CYS A 257 -18.15 0.10 -20.98
N LYS A 258 -17.69 -1.05 -20.45
CA LYS A 258 -16.69 -1.88 -21.14
C LYS A 258 -17.19 -2.41 -22.49
N GLU A 259 -18.48 -2.71 -22.57
CA GLU A 259 -19.13 -3.22 -23.78
C GLU A 259 -19.28 -2.11 -24.83
N CYS A 260 -19.92 -1.02 -24.42
CA CYS A 260 -20.30 0.05 -25.33
C CYS A 260 -19.16 1.06 -25.58
N SER A 261 -18.04 0.95 -24.85
CA SER A 261 -16.89 1.86 -24.86
C SER A 261 -17.21 3.35 -24.65
N ILE A 262 -18.43 3.66 -24.18
CA ILE A 262 -18.84 5.02 -23.86
C ILE A 262 -18.46 5.38 -22.44
N ALA A 263 -18.14 6.64 -22.22
CA ALA A 263 -17.71 7.13 -20.92
C ALA A 263 -18.54 8.33 -20.44
N TYR A 264 -18.71 8.42 -19.13
CA TYR A 264 -19.45 9.45 -18.42
C TYR A 264 -18.49 10.18 -17.47
N CYS A 265 -18.59 11.50 -17.40
CA CYS A 265 -17.94 12.25 -16.32
C CYS A 265 -18.64 11.93 -14.99
N ILE A 266 -17.94 12.18 -13.87
CA ILE A 266 -18.45 11.93 -12.50
C ILE A 266 -19.84 12.55 -12.30
N SER A 267 -20.02 13.81 -12.71
CA SER A 267 -21.27 14.54 -12.52
C SER A 267 -22.43 13.91 -13.30
N CYS A 268 -22.20 13.49 -14.55
CA CYS A 268 -23.21 12.80 -15.35
C CYS A 268 -23.51 11.40 -14.81
N ALA A 269 -22.51 10.64 -14.39
CA ALA A 269 -22.71 9.34 -13.79
C ALA A 269 -23.57 9.43 -12.53
N ASN A 270 -23.37 10.45 -11.69
CA ASN A 270 -24.16 10.63 -10.47
C ASN A 270 -25.66 10.88 -10.75
N LYS A 271 -26.01 11.39 -11.94
CA LYS A 271 -27.40 11.57 -12.37
C LYS A 271 -28.04 10.30 -12.94
N LEU A 272 -27.26 9.24 -13.14
CA LEU A 272 -27.77 7.93 -13.59
C LEU A 272 -28.22 7.06 -12.42
N ILE A 273 -27.87 7.44 -11.18
CA ILE A 273 -28.35 6.77 -9.98
C ILE A 273 -29.85 7.12 -9.82
N PRO A 274 -30.74 6.12 -9.72
CA PRO A 274 -32.18 6.33 -9.49
C PRO A 274 -32.49 7.07 -8.19
#